data_AF-A0A930PSK9-F1
#
_entry.id   AF-A0A930PSK9-F1
#
_cell.length_a   1.000
_cell.length_b   1.000
_cell.length_c   1.000
_cell.angle_alpha   90.00
_cell.angle_beta   90.00
_cell.angle_gamma   90.00
#
_symmetry.space_group_name_H-M   'P 1'
#
loop_
_entity.id
_entity.type
_entity.pdbx_description
1 polymer ?
#
loop_
_entity_poly.entity_id
_entity_poly.type
_entity_poly.pdbx_seq_one_letter_code
_entity_poly.pdbx_strand_id
1 'polypeptide(L)'
;MRTYDELSAIADYFERYKYLRINQGVGERTFGGDRWLNQRFYQSREWKAVRDEVILRDNGFDIGHPDYPINGRIYIHHMNPMQPFDLKHGNPAVLDPKYLISVSMRTHQAIHYGDDGLLPKPLTARLPGDTVLWGKKAI
;
A
#
# COMPACT_ATOMS: atom_id res chain seq x y z
N MET A 1 -9.12 11.23 -9.34
CA MET A 1 -8.25 11.05 -8.16
C MET A 1 -8.79 9.88 -7.39
N ARG A 2 -7.91 9.03 -6.86
CA ARG A 2 -8.31 7.89 -6.04
C ARG A 2 -8.67 8.34 -4.63
N THR A 3 -9.68 7.73 -4.00
CA THR A 3 -10.17 8.10 -2.68
C THR A 3 -10.42 6.88 -1.80
N TYR A 4 -10.43 7.10 -0.48
CA TYR A 4 -10.75 6.06 0.50
C TYR A 4 -12.17 5.52 0.30
N ASP A 5 -13.14 6.39 0.03
CA ASP A 5 -14.54 5.99 -0.16
C ASP A 5 -14.68 5.01 -1.34
N GLU A 6 -14.07 5.34 -2.49
CA GLU A 6 -14.03 4.46 -3.66
C GLU A 6 -13.30 3.14 -3.36
N LEU A 7 -12.16 3.19 -2.66
CA LEU A 7 -11.39 2.00 -2.30
C LEU A 7 -12.17 1.08 -1.34
N SER A 8 -12.83 1.67 -0.33
CA SER A 8 -13.57 0.93 0.70
C SER A 8 -14.81 0.23 0.14
N ALA A 9 -15.40 0.77 -0.93
CA ALA A 9 -16.52 0.17 -1.65
C ALA A 9 -16.13 -1.11 -2.42
N ILE A 10 -14.83 -1.34 -2.67
CA ILE A 10 -14.33 -2.56 -3.30
C ILE A 10 -14.21 -3.64 -2.22
N ALA A 11 -14.95 -4.74 -2.39
CA ALA A 11 -14.94 -5.83 -1.42
C ALA A 11 -13.66 -6.68 -1.51
N ASP A 12 -13.20 -6.99 -2.73
CA ASP A 12 -12.07 -7.89 -2.94
C ASP A 12 -10.71 -7.21 -2.74
N TYR A 13 -9.82 -7.88 -2.02
CA TYR A 13 -8.47 -7.39 -1.71
C TYR A 13 -7.61 -7.13 -2.96
N PHE A 14 -7.72 -8.01 -3.95
CA PHE A 14 -6.92 -7.93 -5.15
C PHE A 14 -7.43 -6.82 -6.08
N GLU A 15 -8.74 -6.61 -6.15
CA GLU A 15 -9.32 -5.46 -6.84
C GLU A 15 -8.96 -4.13 -6.15
N ARG A 16 -8.89 -4.08 -4.81
CA ARG A 16 -8.33 -2.92 -4.08
C ARG A 16 -6.89 -2.64 -4.47
N TYR A 17 -6.06 -3.67 -4.55
CA TYR A 17 -4.69 -3.55 -5.04
C TYR A 17 -4.62 -3.02 -6.47
N LYS A 18 -5.41 -3.58 -7.41
CA LYS A 18 -5.46 -3.11 -8.80
C LYS A 18 -5.86 -1.66 -8.91
N TYR A 19 -6.84 -1.24 -8.11
CA TYR A 19 -7.27 0.15 -8.04
C TYR A 19 -6.11 1.06 -7.63
N LEU A 20 -5.29 0.67 -6.65
CA LEU A 20 -4.14 1.45 -6.16
C LEU A 20 -2.91 1.38 -7.05
N ARG A 21 -2.73 0.31 -7.84
CA ARG A 21 -1.52 0.06 -8.62
C ARG A 21 -1.12 1.25 -9.48
N ILE A 22 0.16 1.60 -9.44
CA ILE A 22 0.74 2.71 -10.19
C ILE A 22 1.59 2.13 -11.31
N ASN A 23 1.20 2.36 -12.57
CA ASN A 23 2.01 1.99 -13.74
C ASN A 23 3.08 3.07 -14.02
N GLN A 24 3.90 3.44 -13.03
CA GLN A 24 4.99 4.38 -13.25
C GLN A 24 6.21 3.65 -13.81
N GLY A 25 6.88 4.30 -14.77
CA GLY A 25 8.10 3.78 -15.37
C GLY A 25 9.22 3.68 -14.33
N VAL A 26 9.98 2.59 -14.36
CA VAL A 26 11.17 2.41 -13.52
C VAL A 26 12.14 3.56 -13.78
N GLY A 27 12.41 4.40 -12.78
CA GLY A 27 13.40 5.49 -12.85
C GLY A 27 12.85 6.91 -12.82
N GLU A 28 11.53 7.12 -12.75
CA GLU A 28 10.98 8.46 -12.51
C GLU A 28 11.40 8.98 -11.12
N ARG A 29 12.30 9.97 -11.11
CA ARG A 29 12.81 10.58 -9.88
C ARG A 29 11.75 11.49 -9.28
N THR A 30 10.95 11.00 -8.34
CA THR A 30 9.91 11.82 -7.69
C THR A 30 10.52 12.92 -6.82
N PHE A 31 11.64 12.68 -6.12
CA PHE A 31 12.18 13.64 -5.13
C PHE A 31 13.63 14.09 -5.31
N GLY A 32 14.34 13.65 -6.37
CA GLY A 32 15.67 14.13 -6.79
C GLY A 32 16.53 14.84 -5.71
N GLY A 33 16.87 16.11 -5.95
CA GLY A 33 17.59 16.97 -5.00
C GLY A 33 16.73 17.55 -3.86
N ASP A 34 15.43 17.33 -3.89
CA ASP A 34 14.44 17.82 -2.93
C ASP A 34 14.21 16.82 -1.76
N ARG A 35 15.10 15.82 -1.58
CA ARG A 35 14.96 14.77 -0.56
C ARG A 35 14.82 15.29 0.88
N TRP A 36 15.33 16.49 1.17
CA TRP A 36 15.20 17.13 2.48
C TRP A 36 13.73 17.49 2.80
N LEU A 37 12.90 17.79 1.79
CA LEU A 37 11.47 18.07 1.97
C LEU A 37 10.72 16.85 2.49
N ASN A 38 10.99 15.66 1.92
CA ASN A 38 10.40 14.42 2.40
C ASN A 38 10.78 14.15 3.86
N GLN A 39 12.05 14.33 4.22
CA GLN A 39 12.49 14.08 5.60
C GLN A 39 11.77 15.00 6.58
N ARG A 40 11.70 16.30 6.27
CA ARG A 40 10.98 17.27 7.09
C ARG A 40 9.49 16.94 7.18
N PHE A 41 8.85 16.60 6.06
CA PHE A 41 7.43 16.25 6.00
C PHE A 41 7.11 15.03 6.87
N TYR A 42 7.80 13.90 6.67
CA TYR A 42 7.53 12.67 7.40
C TYR A 42 7.90 12.74 8.90
N GLN A 43 8.65 13.77 9.33
CA GLN A 43 8.96 14.04 10.72
C GLN A 43 7.99 15.05 11.38
N SER A 44 7.15 15.73 10.58
CA SER A 44 6.27 16.79 11.04
C SER A 44 5.20 16.27 12.00
N ARG A 45 4.63 17.18 12.80
CA ARG A 45 3.57 16.84 13.76
C ARG A 45 2.26 16.51 13.03
N GLU A 46 1.99 17.25 11.96
CA GLU A 46 0.82 17.12 11.11
C GLU A 46 0.79 15.74 10.46
N TRP A 47 1.92 15.29 9.90
CA TRP A 47 2.01 13.96 9.32
C TRP A 47 1.79 12.87 10.37
N LYS A 48 2.41 12.99 11.55
CA LYS A 48 2.24 12.01 12.63
C LYS A 48 0.77 11.91 13.08
N ALA A 49 0.09 13.05 13.22
CA ALA A 49 -1.31 13.09 13.61
C ALA A 49 -2.22 12.39 12.58
N VAL A 50 -2.09 12.75 11.30
CA VAL A 50 -2.86 12.15 10.21
C VAL A 50 -2.53 10.66 10.05
N ARG A 51 -1.26 10.28 10.22
CA ARG A 51 -0.86 8.88 10.20
C ARG A 51 -1.60 8.08 11.27
N ASP A 52 -1.68 8.59 12.49
CA ASP A 52 -2.35 7.87 13.58
C ASP A 52 -3.86 7.77 13.33
N GLU A 53 -4.48 8.83 12.78
CA GLU A 53 -5.88 8.81 12.34
C GLU A 53 -6.15 7.73 11.28
N VAL A 54 -5.31 7.65 10.25
CA VAL A 54 -5.44 6.65 9.17
C VAL A 54 -5.26 5.23 9.71
N ILE A 55 -4.29 5.00 10.59
CA ILE A 55 -4.07 3.67 11.20
C ILE A 55 -5.29 3.23 12.02
N LEU A 56 -5.87 4.16 12.79
CA LEU A 56 -7.06 3.89 13.59
C LEU A 56 -8.28 3.58 12.70
N ARG A 57 -8.50 4.37 11.65
CA ARG A 57 -9.59 4.16 10.68
C ARG A 57 -9.48 2.79 10.01
N ASP A 58 -8.28 2.43 9.57
CA ASP A 58 -8.04 1.18 8.84
C ASP A 58 -7.89 -0.04 9.76
N ASN A 59 -7.93 0.17 11.09
CA ASN A 59 -7.78 -0.85 12.13
C ASN A 59 -6.55 -1.77 11.94
N GLY A 60 -5.46 -1.21 11.41
CA GLY A 60 -4.22 -1.95 11.14
C GLY A 60 -4.32 -3.01 10.02
N PHE A 61 -5.36 -2.96 9.20
CA PHE A 61 -5.55 -3.86 8.08
C PHE A 61 -4.89 -3.34 6.79
N ASP A 62 -4.30 -4.26 6.02
CA ASP A 62 -3.63 -3.97 4.76
C ASP A 62 -4.66 -3.54 3.72
N ILE A 63 -4.46 -2.36 3.14
CA ILE A 63 -5.43 -1.70 2.25
C ILE A 63 -6.83 -1.62 2.90
N GLY A 64 -6.89 -1.53 4.24
CA GLY A 64 -8.13 -1.46 5.01
C GLY A 64 -9.06 -2.68 4.86
N HIS A 65 -8.54 -3.84 4.46
CA HIS A 65 -9.35 -5.06 4.27
C HIS A 65 -9.31 -5.95 5.53
N PRO A 66 -10.44 -6.20 6.23
CA PRO A 66 -10.48 -6.88 7.52
C PRO A 66 -9.79 -8.25 7.60
N ASP A 67 -9.79 -9.01 6.51
CA ASP A 67 -9.14 -10.34 6.48
C ASP A 67 -7.61 -10.31 6.33
N TYR A 68 -7.00 -9.12 6.16
CA TYR A 68 -5.56 -8.98 5.89
C TYR A 68 -4.87 -8.09 6.93
N PRO A 69 -4.68 -8.54 8.18
CA PRO A 69 -3.97 -7.77 9.20
C PRO A 69 -2.51 -7.53 8.82
N ILE A 70 -2.03 -6.30 9.04
CA ILE A 70 -0.61 -5.97 8.86
C ILE A 70 0.17 -6.49 10.07
N ASN A 71 0.92 -7.57 9.87
CA ASN A 71 1.85 -8.07 10.88
C ASN A 71 3.13 -7.21 10.87
N GLY A 72 3.28 -6.34 11.86
CA GLY A 72 4.48 -5.54 12.08
C GLY A 72 4.29 -4.05 11.77
N ARG A 73 5.21 -3.46 10.99
CA ARG A 73 5.22 -2.02 10.76
C ARG A 73 4.16 -1.63 9.71
N ILE A 74 3.26 -0.73 10.10
CA ILE A 74 2.28 -0.11 9.23
C ILE A 74 2.88 1.12 8.54
N TYR A 75 2.71 1.19 7.22
CA TYR A 75 3.07 2.32 6.39
C TYR A 75 1.79 3.01 5.91
N ILE A 76 1.84 4.32 5.72
CA ILE A 76 0.76 5.06 5.09
C ILE A 76 1.17 5.36 3.66
N HIS A 77 0.31 4.97 2.73
CA HIS A 77 0.49 5.17 1.31
C HIS A 77 -0.42 6.30 0.81
N HIS A 78 0.15 7.23 0.05
CA HIS A 78 -0.59 8.20 -0.73
C HIS A 78 -1.15 7.53 -1.99
N MET A 79 -2.48 7.35 -2.07
CA MET A 79 -3.15 6.67 -3.19
C MET A 79 -2.99 7.43 -4.53
N ASN A 80 -2.75 8.73 -4.44
CA ASN A 80 -2.42 9.58 -5.57
C ASN A 80 -0.93 9.97 -5.46
N PRO A 81 -0.14 9.82 -6.54
CA PRO A 81 1.28 10.17 -6.51
C PRO A 81 1.49 11.63 -6.06
N MET A 82 2.26 11.80 -4.99
CA MET A 82 2.66 13.13 -4.49
C MET A 82 3.90 13.62 -5.24
N GLN A 83 3.88 14.88 -5.67
CA GLN A 83 5.01 15.58 -6.28
C GLN A 83 5.70 16.50 -5.26
N PRO A 84 6.99 16.84 -5.44
CA PRO A 84 7.67 17.79 -4.56
C PRO A 84 6.99 19.17 -4.49
N PHE A 85 6.34 19.57 -5.58
CA PHE A 85 5.57 20.81 -5.67
C PHE A 85 4.42 20.84 -4.64
N ASP A 86 3.78 19.70 -4.39
CA ASP A 86 2.68 19.59 -3.43
C ASP A 86 3.14 19.93 -2.01
N LEU A 87 4.34 19.49 -1.62
CA LEU A 87 4.92 19.82 -0.32
C LEU A 87 5.37 21.27 -0.23
N LYS A 88 5.93 21.84 -1.31
CA LYS A 88 6.41 23.23 -1.33
C LYS A 88 5.25 24.23 -1.19
N HIS A 89 4.10 23.92 -1.77
CA HIS A 89 2.93 24.82 -1.80
C HIS A 89 1.87 24.46 -0.75
N GLY A 90 2.13 23.43 0.08
CA GLY A 90 1.21 23.03 1.14
C GLY A 90 -0.11 22.50 0.60
N ASN A 91 -0.08 21.63 -0.41
CA ASN A 91 -1.27 20.99 -0.93
C ASN A 91 -1.98 20.21 0.21
N PRO A 92 -3.21 20.60 0.60
CA PRO A 92 -3.89 19.98 1.73
C PRO A 92 -4.19 18.50 1.50
N ALA A 93 -4.30 18.06 0.24
CA ALA A 93 -4.56 16.65 -0.11
C ALA A 93 -3.45 15.70 0.38
N VAL A 94 -2.24 16.20 0.64
CA VAL A 94 -1.11 15.40 1.14
C VAL A 94 -1.33 14.94 2.59
N LEU A 95 -2.12 15.69 3.36
CA LEU A 95 -2.45 15.45 4.77
C LEU A 95 -3.92 15.07 4.97
N ASP A 96 -4.69 14.91 3.89
CA ASP A 96 -6.09 14.56 3.97
C ASP A 96 -6.24 13.02 4.00
N PRO A 97 -6.80 12.43 5.08
CA PRO A 97 -7.04 10.99 5.21
C PRO A 97 -7.81 10.39 4.03
N LYS A 98 -8.63 11.18 3.33
CA LYS A 98 -9.36 10.76 2.14
C LYS A 98 -8.46 10.20 1.04
N TYR A 99 -7.19 10.61 0.99
CA TYR A 99 -6.22 10.19 -0.03
C TYR A 99 -5.13 9.26 0.50
N LEU A 100 -5.27 8.78 1.74
CA LEU A 100 -4.28 7.97 2.45
C LEU A 100 -4.86 6.60 2.83
N ILE A 101 -4.00 5.58 2.84
CA ILE A 101 -4.39 4.22 3.26
C ILE A 101 -3.22 3.49 3.93
N SER A 102 -3.52 2.69 4.95
CA SER A 102 -2.57 1.81 5.63
C SER A 102 -2.19 0.64 4.72
N VAL A 103 -0.88 0.37 4.61
CA VAL A 103 -0.34 -0.76 3.85
C VAL A 103 0.81 -1.45 4.57
N SER A 104 0.98 -2.74 4.29
CA SER A 104 2.22 -3.44 4.59
C SER A 104 3.34 -3.02 3.64
N MET A 105 4.59 -3.27 4.04
CA MET A 105 5.75 -3.01 3.18
C MET A 105 5.69 -3.80 1.85
N ARG A 106 5.19 -5.04 1.89
CA ARG A 106 5.06 -5.88 0.68
C ARG A 106 4.03 -5.30 -0.28
N THR A 107 2.88 -4.91 0.25
CA THR A 107 1.80 -4.31 -0.55
C THR A 107 2.19 -2.96 -1.12
N HIS A 108 2.90 -2.12 -0.35
CA HIS A 108 3.49 -0.89 -0.85
C HIS A 108 4.43 -1.14 -2.05
N GLN A 109 5.31 -2.14 -1.94
CA GLN A 109 6.21 -2.52 -3.04
C GLN A 109 5.45 -3.05 -4.26
N ALA A 110 4.41 -3.85 -4.05
CA ALA A 110 3.54 -4.34 -5.12
C ALA A 110 2.90 -3.19 -5.89
N ILE A 111 2.35 -2.19 -5.18
CA ILE A 111 1.68 -1.02 -5.77
C ILE A 111 2.62 -0.23 -6.68
N HIS A 112 3.88 -0.03 -6.27
CA HIS A 112 4.83 0.82 -6.97
C HIS A 112 5.68 0.11 -8.03
N TYR A 113 6.14 -1.11 -7.75
CA TYR A 113 7.24 -1.73 -8.51
C TYR A 113 7.00 -3.19 -8.88
N GLY A 114 5.90 -3.77 -8.43
CA GLY A 114 5.70 -5.21 -8.49
C GLY A 114 4.41 -5.64 -9.19
N ASP A 115 4.07 -6.87 -8.87
CA ASP A 115 2.83 -7.52 -9.25
C ASP A 115 2.17 -8.14 -8.00
N ASP A 116 1.08 -8.83 -8.25
CA ASP A 116 0.31 -9.54 -7.25
C ASP A 116 1.01 -10.72 -6.60
N GLY A 117 2.13 -11.19 -7.15
CA GLY A 117 2.98 -12.20 -6.54
C GLY A 117 3.54 -11.78 -5.18
N LEU A 118 3.64 -10.48 -4.92
CA LEU A 118 4.08 -9.93 -3.64
C LEU A 118 2.99 -9.88 -2.56
N LEU A 119 1.72 -9.95 -2.96
CA LEU A 119 0.57 -9.87 -2.06
C LEU A 119 0.42 -11.13 -1.20
N PRO A 120 -0.25 -11.03 -0.03
CA PRO A 120 -0.62 -12.19 0.75
C PRO A 120 -1.49 -13.13 -0.09
N LYS A 121 -1.06 -14.38 -0.25
CA LYS A 121 -1.83 -15.39 -0.98
C LYS A 121 -2.76 -16.10 0.00
N PRO A 122 -3.99 -16.46 -0.44
CA PRO A 122 -4.86 -17.30 0.35
C PRO A 122 -4.15 -18.62 0.67
N LEU A 123 -4.48 -19.19 1.83
CA LEU A 123 -4.00 -20.53 2.22
C LEU A 123 -4.56 -21.55 1.22
N THR A 124 -3.68 -22.16 0.42
CA THR A 124 -4.07 -23.28 -0.44
C THR A 124 -4.29 -24.51 0.41
N ALA A 125 -5.50 -25.09 0.35
CA ALA A 125 -5.80 -26.35 1.02
C ALA A 125 -4.85 -27.46 0.54
N ARG A 126 -4.36 -28.27 1.49
CA ARG A 126 -3.49 -29.40 1.15
C ARG A 126 -4.27 -30.46 0.38
N LEU A 127 -3.65 -31.04 -0.65
CA LEU A 127 -4.21 -32.14 -1.43
C LEU A 127 -3.38 -33.42 -1.24
N PRO A 128 -3.98 -34.63 -1.31
CA PRO A 128 -3.21 -35.86 -1.30
C PRO A 128 -2.09 -35.83 -2.34
N GLY A 129 -0.84 -36.04 -1.90
CA GLY A 129 0.34 -36.04 -2.78
C GLY A 129 1.09 -34.70 -2.90
N ASP A 130 0.62 -33.62 -2.30
CA ASP A 130 1.25 -32.29 -2.40
C ASP A 130 2.52 -32.08 -1.53
N THR A 131 2.87 -33.06 -0.70
CA THR A 131 4.14 -33.14 0.04
C THR A 131 5.17 -34.03 -0.65
N VAL A 132 4.81 -34.67 -1.77
CA VAL A 132 5.73 -35.58 -2.47
C VAL A 132 6.79 -34.74 -3.20
N LEU A 133 8.02 -34.79 -2.69
CA LEU A 133 9.19 -34.22 -3.35
C LEU A 133 9.50 -34.98 -4.66
N TRP A 134 10.23 -34.34 -5.59
CA TRP A 134 10.72 -34.85 -6.88
C TRP A 134 10.61 -36.38 -7.07
N GLY A 135 9.46 -36.85 -7.55
CA GLY A 135 9.19 -38.28 -7.72
C GLY A 135 7.85 -38.58 -8.41
N LYS A 136 7.97 -39.04 -9.67
CA LYS A 136 6.98 -39.59 -10.64
C LYS A 136 5.49 -39.25 -10.42
N LYS A 137 4.94 -38.47 -11.37
CA LYS A 137 3.49 -38.48 -11.67
C LYS A 137 3.04 -39.94 -11.75
N ALA A 138 2.06 -40.32 -10.94
CA ALA A 138 1.39 -41.59 -11.07
C ALA A 138 0.83 -41.68 -12.50
N ILE A 139 1.15 -42.79 -13.17
CA ILE A 139 0.63 -43.18 -14.49
C ILE A 139 -0.85 -43.53 -14.31
#